data_AF-A0A261EZ66-F1
#
_entry.id   AF-A0A261EZ66-F1
#
_cell.length_a   1.000
_cell.length_b   1.000
_cell.length_c   1.000
_cell.angle_alpha   90.00
_cell.angle_beta   90.00
_cell.angle_gamma   90.00
#
_symmetry.space_group_name_H-M   'P 1'
#
loop_
_entity.id
_entity.type
_entity.pdbx_description
1 polymer ?
#
loop_
_entity_poly.entity_id
_entity_poly.type
_entity_poly.pdbx_seq_one_letter_code
_entity_poly.pdbx_strand_id
1 'polypeptide(L)' 'MLSDDNQTRVKAYLSELAHYGLIQSGTAYTALTIDEINHLADALRSGKENVDSMKVADLINKRVQAAKTNPTESFVE' A
#
# COMPACT_ATOMS: atom_id res chain seq x y z
N MET A 1 7.96 14.81 4.62
CA MET A 1 6.96 15.04 3.56
C MET A 1 7.16 14.01 2.48
N LEU A 2 6.08 13.39 1.97
CA LEU A 2 6.18 12.54 0.77
C LEU A 2 6.28 13.44 -0.47
N SER A 3 7.11 13.08 -1.44
CA SER A 3 7.04 13.67 -2.78
C SER A 3 5.74 13.24 -3.47
N ASP A 4 5.10 14.14 -4.22
CA ASP A 4 3.93 13.83 -5.05
C ASP A 4 4.23 12.71 -6.07
N ASP A 5 5.47 12.60 -6.53
CA ASP A 5 5.94 11.51 -7.40
C ASP A 5 5.88 10.15 -6.70
N ASN A 6 6.27 10.07 -5.42
CA ASN A 6 6.25 8.82 -4.64
C ASN A 6 4.80 8.36 -4.43
N GLN A 7 3.90 9.29 -4.09
CA GLN A 7 2.49 9.00 -3.93
C GLN A 7 1.87 8.48 -5.23
N THR A 8 2.16 9.16 -6.34
CA THR A 8 1.61 8.83 -7.66
C THR A 8 2.07 7.45 -8.12
N ARG A 9 3.37 7.13 -7.96
CA ARG A 9 3.93 5.83 -8.32
C ARG A 9 3.31 4.69 -7.52
N VAL A 10 3.19 4.85 -6.21
CA VAL A 10 2.59 3.82 -5.36
C VAL A 10 1.11 3.65 -5.72
N LYS A 11 0.33 4.73 -5.87
CA LYS A 11 -1.07 4.63 -6.29
C LYS A 11 -1.22 3.88 -7.62
N ALA A 12 -0.41 4.19 -8.62
CA ALA A 12 -0.42 3.50 -9.91
C ALA A 12 -0.13 2.00 -9.76
N TYR A 13 0.88 1.64 -8.97
CA TYR A 13 1.22 0.24 -8.69
C TYR A 13 0.10 -0.49 -7.94
N LEU A 14 -0.54 0.15 -6.96
CA LEU A 14 -1.69 -0.43 -6.26
C LEU A 14 -2.90 -0.62 -7.18
N SER A 15 -3.14 0.34 -8.08
CA SER A 15 -4.17 0.20 -9.12
C SER A 15 -3.90 -0.97 -10.05
N GLU A 16 -2.64 -1.23 -10.40
CA GLU A 16 -2.23 -2.39 -11.19
C GLU A 16 -2.50 -3.71 -10.45
N LEU A 17 -2.09 -3.82 -9.18
CA LEU A 17 -2.40 -4.99 -8.35
C LEU A 17 -3.91 -5.22 -8.23
N ALA A 18 -4.69 -4.15 -8.11
CA ALA A 18 -6.15 -4.24 -8.05
C ALA A 18 -6.77 -4.66 -9.40
N HIS A 19 -6.21 -4.18 -10.52
CA HIS A 19 -6.62 -4.58 -11.87
C HIS A 19 -6.46 -6.10 -12.07
N TYR A 20 -5.36 -6.66 -11.57
CA TYR A 20 -5.12 -8.11 -11.57
C TYR A 20 -5.85 -8.90 -10.46
N GLY A 21 -6.66 -8.23 -9.63
CA GLY A 21 -7.43 -8.87 -8.56
C GLY A 21 -6.59 -9.34 -7.36
N LEU A 22 -5.35 -8.88 -7.22
CA LEU A 22 -4.46 -9.27 -6.11
C LEU A 22 -4.80 -8.55 -4.80
N ILE A 23 -5.40 -7.35 -4.89
CA ILE A 23 -5.82 -6.54 -3.75
C ILE A 23 -7.18 -5.86 -4.02
N GLN A 24 -7.87 -5.44 -2.96
CA GLN A 24 -9.08 -4.62 -3.07
C GLN A 24 -8.71 -3.13 -3.16
N SER A 25 -9.05 -2.49 -4.29
CA SER A 25 -8.65 -1.12 -4.64
C SER A 25 -9.04 -0.05 -3.61
N GLY A 26 -10.17 -0.21 -2.91
CA GLY A 26 -10.79 0.88 -2.15
C GLY A 26 -10.03 1.34 -0.91
N THR A 27 -9.19 0.49 -0.32
CA THR A 27 -8.52 0.76 0.97
C THR A 27 -7.02 0.46 0.96
N ALA A 28 -6.48 0.00 -0.16
CA ALA A 28 -5.09 -0.46 -0.22
C ALA A 28 -4.08 0.65 0.09
N TYR A 29 -4.28 1.85 -0.47
CA TYR A 29 -3.37 2.97 -0.26
C TYR A 29 -3.47 3.55 1.15
N THR A 30 -4.70 3.67 1.67
CA THR A 30 -4.95 4.24 3.01
C THR A 30 -4.58 3.30 4.14
N ALA A 31 -4.42 2.00 3.86
CA ALA A 31 -3.95 1.01 4.83
C ALA A 31 -2.43 1.02 5.03
N LEU A 32 -1.66 1.71 4.17
CA LEU A 32 -0.21 1.79 4.26
C LEU A 32 0.23 3.00 5.09
N THR A 33 1.30 2.84 5.85
CA THR A 33 1.96 3.97 6.53
C THR A 33 2.79 4.79 5.55
N ILE A 34 3.13 6.02 5.93
CA ILE A 34 4.01 6.91 5.17
C ILE A 34 5.38 6.24 4.87
N ASP A 35 5.93 5.50 5.82
CA ASP A 35 7.20 4.78 5.63
C ASP A 35 7.08 3.63 4.63
N GLU A 36 5.97 2.89 4.65
CA GLU A 36 5.70 1.83 3.68
C GLU A 36 5.53 2.39 2.27
N ILE A 37 4.85 3.53 2.13
CA ILE A 37 4.70 4.21 0.84
C ILE A 37 6.08 4.67 0.33
N ASN A 38 6.94 5.24 1.18
CA ASN A 38 8.29 5.62 0.77
C ASN A 38 9.15 4.42 0.37
N HIS A 39 9.12 3.33 1.15
CA HIS A 39 9.88 2.13 0.86
C HIS A 39 9.45 1.48 -0.47
N LEU A 40 8.14 1.42 -0.72
CA LEU A 40 7.59 0.90 -1.97
C LEU A 40 7.91 1.82 -3.15
N ALA A 41 7.78 3.14 -2.97
CA ALA A 41 8.16 4.11 -4.00
C ALA A 41 9.64 4.00 -4.38
N ASP A 42 10.53 3.84 -3.39
CA ASP A 42 11.96 3.63 -3.62
C ASP A 42 12.26 2.31 -4.32
N ALA A 43 11.58 1.23 -3.94
CA ALA A 43 11.72 -0.07 -4.60
C ALA A 43 11.28 -0.01 -6.08
N LEU A 44 10.16 0.67 -6.35
CA LEU A 44 9.64 0.92 -7.70
C LEU A 44 10.56 1.85 -8.51
N ARG A 45 11.17 2.85 -7.87
CA ARG A 45 12.09 3.81 -8.51
C ARG A 45 13.44 3.17 -8.84
N SER A 46 13.96 2.34 -7.95
CA SER A 46 15.24 1.65 -8.13
C SER A 46 15.21 0.63 -9.25
N GLY A 47 14.04 0.37 -9.86
CA GLY A 47 13.89 -0.68 -10.87
C GLY A 47 14.33 -2.04 -10.34
N LYS A 48 14.27 -2.26 -9.01
CA LYS A 48 14.58 -3.57 -8.45
C LYS A 48 13.59 -4.52 -9.09
N GLU A 49 14.10 -5.37 -9.96
CA GLU A 49 13.42 -6.41 -10.73
C GLU A 49 12.58 -7.39 -9.87
N ASN A 50 12.57 -7.19 -8.55
CA ASN A 50 12.01 -8.06 -7.54
C ASN A 50 11.05 -7.33 -6.58
N VAL A 51 10.35 -6.28 -7.02
CA VAL A 51 9.11 -5.90 -6.30
C VAL A 51 8.12 -7.01 -6.54
N ASP A 52 8.17 -8.02 -5.68
CA ASP A 52 7.33 -9.21 -5.75
C ASP A 52 5.87 -8.78 -5.49
N SER A 53 5.10 -8.73 -6.56
CA SER A 53 3.70 -8.31 -6.55
C SER A 53 2.85 -9.14 -5.60
N MET A 54 3.17 -10.42 -5.41
CA MET A 54 2.47 -11.28 -4.46
C MET A 54 2.80 -10.90 -3.02
N LYS A 55 4.07 -10.61 -2.70
CA LYS A 55 4.45 -10.16 -1.36
C LYS A 55 3.87 -8.80 -1.01
N VAL A 56 3.85 -7.87 -1.97
CA VAL A 56 3.24 -6.56 -1.75
C VAL A 56 1.73 -6.69 -1.57
N ALA A 57 1.07 -7.52 -2.39
CA ALA A 57 -0.35 -7.80 -2.22
C ALA A 57 -0.67 -8.43 -0.86
N ASP A 58 0.13 -9.40 -0.40
CA ASP A 58 -0.01 -10.03 0.92
C ASP A 58 0.14 -9.02 2.06
N LEU A 59 1.16 -8.14 2.00
CA LEU A 59 1.35 -7.07 2.97
C LEU A 59 0.13 -6.14 3.05
N ILE A 60 -0.37 -5.70 1.90
CA ILE A 60 -1.53 -4.81 1.83
C ILE A 60 -2.78 -5.51 2.37
N ASN A 61 -3.02 -6.75 1.97
CA ASN A 61 -4.16 -7.52 2.46
C ASN A 61 -4.10 -7.72 3.99
N LYS A 62 -2.91 -7.97 4.56
CA LYS A 62 -2.70 -8.01 6.02
C LYS A 62 -3.00 -6.66 6.68
N ARG A 63 -2.55 -5.56 6.11
CA ARG A 63 -2.83 -4.20 6.62
C ARG A 63 -4.32 -3.88 6.59
N VAL A 64 -4.98 -4.18 5.46
CA VAL A 64 -6.42 -3.98 5.30
C VAL A 64 -7.21 -4.86 6.27
N GLN A 65 -6.81 -6.12 6.47
CA GLN A 65 -7.45 -6.99 7.47
C GLN A 65 -7.21 -6.48 8.89
N ALA A 66 -5.97 -6.09 9.23
CA ALA A 66 -5.65 -5.52 10.54
C ALA A 66 -6.44 -4.23 10.83
N ALA A 67 -6.64 -3.36 9.83
CA ALA A 67 -7.47 -2.16 9.94
C ALA A 67 -8.97 -2.48 10.09
N LYS A 68 -9.43 -3.65 9.61
CA LYS A 68 -10.81 -4.13 9.81
C LYS A 68 -11.00 -4.80 11.17
N THR A 69 -10.00 -5.50 11.69
CA THR A 69 -10.08 -6.24 12.97
C THR A 69 -9.72 -5.38 14.17
N ASN A 70 -8.85 -4.38 13.99
CA ASN A 70 -8.65 -3.28 14.91
C ASN A 70 -9.21 -2.01 14.25
N PRO A 71 -10.54 -1.81 14.25
CA PRO A 71 -11.03 -0.45 14.16
C PRO A 71 -10.45 0.22 15.41
N THR A 72 -9.39 1.01 15.25
CA THR A 72 -8.83 1.80 16.35
C THR A 72 -10.03 2.40 17.07
N GLU A 73 -10.18 2.05 18.35
CA GLU A 73 -11.09 2.71 19.26
C GLU A 73 -10.94 4.20 18.98
N SER A 74 -11.96 4.78 18.32
CA SER A 74 -12.11 6.22 18.32
C SER A 74 -12.20 6.57 19.79
N PHE A 75 -11.10 7.11 20.32
CA PHE A 75 -11.10 7.80 21.59
C PHE A 75 -12.30 8.75 21.57
N VAL A 76 -13.28 8.40 22.38
CA VAL A 76 -14.27 9.35 22.87
C VAL A 76 -13.52 10.19 23.87
N GLU A 77 -13.25 11.44 23.52
CA GLU A 77 -13.05 12.51 24.50
C GLU A 77 -13.84 13.74 24.04
#